data_AF-A0A645H9L6-F1
#
_entry.id   AF-A0A645H9L6-F1
#
_cell.length_a   1.000
_cell.length_b   1.000
_cell.length_c   1.000
_cell.angle_alpha   90.00
_cell.angle_beta   90.00
_cell.angle_gamma   90.00
#
_symmetry.space_group_name_H-M   'P 1'
#
loop_
_entity.id
_entity.type
_entity.pdbx_description
1 polymer ?
#
loop_
_entity_poly.entity_id
_entity_poly.type
_entity_poly.pdbx_seq_one_letter_code
_entity_poly.pdbx_strand_id
1 'polypeptide(L)'
;MTLLNGDKAEQFVRYRWDYVEGDLGRVDAQRIFLSSFVKKMLSVQTALKLPQLLQEAYKYMTTDLNLSDCAYFAKNAVKLDLDKIRLYIACGTAYKAQSGAWHYSLYSKENLAIVNKAFNCTTRNIAAKNMSLDEVYRDDYGRNDTDGISIESFLKAPIIPPMVKKTGDSD
;
A
#
# COMPACT_ATOMS: atom_id res chain seq x y z
N MET A 1 1.01 19.48 -7.56
CA MET A 1 0.28 18.21 -7.63
C MET A 1 -0.13 18.00 -9.08
N THR A 2 0.40 16.96 -9.73
CA THR A 2 0.17 16.71 -11.17
C THR A 2 -1.04 15.80 -11.34
N LEU A 3 -1.94 16.14 -12.27
CA LEU A 3 -3.09 15.30 -12.61
C LEU A 3 -2.63 14.20 -13.59
N LEU A 4 -2.83 12.94 -13.22
CA LEU A 4 -2.51 11.79 -14.07
C LEU A 4 -3.78 11.20 -14.67
N ASN A 5 -3.71 10.80 -15.94
CA ASN A 5 -4.70 9.93 -16.57
C ASN A 5 -4.37 8.45 -16.25
N GLY A 6 -5.21 7.52 -16.71
CA GLY A 6 -5.04 6.08 -16.46
C GLY A 6 -3.66 5.56 -16.88
N ASP A 7 -3.25 5.83 -18.12
CA ASP A 7 -1.96 5.36 -18.65
C ASP A 7 -0.76 5.86 -17.84
N LYS A 8 -0.75 7.15 -17.49
CA LYS A 8 0.33 7.71 -16.68
C LYS A 8 0.30 7.22 -15.23
N ALA A 9 -0.90 6.98 -14.69
CA ALA A 9 -1.05 6.42 -13.35
C ALA A 9 -0.51 4.98 -13.30
N GLU A 10 -0.78 4.16 -14.32
CA GLU A 10 -0.25 2.81 -14.44
C GLU A 10 1.28 2.83 -14.54
N GLN A 11 1.84 3.68 -15.40
CA GLN A 11 3.30 3.85 -15.51
C GLN A 11 3.92 4.26 -14.17
N PHE A 12 3.27 5.18 -13.44
CA PHE A 12 3.74 5.64 -12.14
C PHE A 12 3.80 4.52 -11.10
N VAL A 13 2.76 3.70 -10.97
CA VAL A 13 2.73 2.62 -9.96
C VAL A 13 3.61 1.41 -10.32
N ARG A 14 3.99 1.28 -11.60
CA ARG A 14 4.82 0.19 -12.11
C ARG A 14 6.31 0.53 -12.19
N TYR A 15 6.64 1.81 -12.29
CA TYR A 15 8.03 2.25 -12.42
C TYR A 15 8.87 1.73 -11.25
N ARG A 16 10.10 1.30 -11.57
CA ARG A 16 11.04 0.66 -10.63
C ARG A 16 12.49 1.01 -10.94
N TRP A 17 12.83 1.10 -12.23
CA TRP A 17 14.20 0.97 -12.75
C TRP A 17 15.20 1.90 -12.08
N ASP A 18 14.83 3.16 -11.94
CA ASP A 18 15.73 4.15 -11.39
C ASP A 18 15.48 4.41 -9.91
N TYR A 19 14.59 3.72 -9.21
CA TYR A 19 14.49 3.93 -7.77
C TYR A 19 15.75 3.44 -7.07
N VAL A 20 16.34 4.33 -6.26
CA VAL A 20 17.50 4.02 -5.41
C VAL A 20 17.18 2.81 -4.52
N GLU A 21 15.96 2.73 -4.03
CA GLU A 21 15.45 1.67 -3.16
C GLU A 21 14.72 0.53 -3.91
N GLY A 22 14.73 0.55 -5.25
CA GLY A 22 14.11 -0.47 -6.09
C GLY A 22 12.64 -0.71 -5.77
N ASP A 23 12.31 -1.92 -5.31
CA ASP A 23 10.93 -2.32 -4.99
C ASP A 23 10.33 -1.54 -3.82
N LEU A 24 11.14 -1.14 -2.83
CA LEU A 24 10.65 -0.34 -1.70
C LEU A 24 10.24 1.06 -2.14
N GLY A 25 10.99 1.65 -3.09
CA GLY A 25 10.60 2.89 -3.73
C GLY A 25 9.29 2.75 -4.52
N ARG A 26 9.10 1.61 -5.20
CA ARG A 26 7.82 1.33 -5.90
C ARG A 26 6.65 1.22 -4.93
N VAL A 27 6.85 0.61 -3.75
CA VAL A 27 5.83 0.56 -2.69
C VAL A 27 5.45 1.98 -2.24
N ASP A 28 6.41 2.90 -2.13
CA ASP A 28 6.09 4.29 -1.78
C ASP A 28 5.33 5.02 -2.89
N ALA A 29 5.68 4.82 -4.16
CA ALA A 29 4.87 5.32 -5.29
C ALA A 29 3.43 4.77 -5.24
N GLN A 30 3.27 3.49 -4.95
CA GLN A 30 1.96 2.86 -4.80
C GLN A 30 1.16 3.44 -3.62
N ARG A 31 1.81 3.76 -2.50
CA ARG A 31 1.15 4.45 -1.37
C ARG A 31 0.69 5.86 -1.72
N ILE A 32 1.47 6.60 -2.52
CA ILE A 32 1.08 7.91 -3.07
C ILE A 32 -0.15 7.78 -3.94
N PHE A 33 -0.14 6.81 -4.87
CA PHE A 33 -1.27 6.55 -5.74
C PHE A 33 -2.52 6.16 -4.93
N LEU A 34 -2.42 5.17 -4.03
CA LEU A 34 -3.54 4.69 -3.23
C LEU A 34 -4.12 5.79 -2.34
N SER A 35 -3.28 6.57 -1.67
CA SER A 35 -3.71 7.71 -0.85
C SER A 35 -4.48 8.74 -1.67
N SER A 36 -3.95 9.10 -2.83
CA SER A 36 -4.58 10.06 -3.75
C SER A 36 -5.88 9.52 -4.33
N PHE A 37 -5.89 8.24 -4.69
CA PHE A 37 -7.04 7.53 -5.22
C PHE A 37 -8.17 7.47 -4.19
N VAL A 38 -7.89 7.05 -2.95
CA VAL A 38 -8.88 7.03 -1.87
C VAL A 38 -9.42 8.42 -1.62
N LYS A 39 -8.57 9.45 -1.48
CA LYS A 39 -9.02 10.85 -1.34
C LYS A 39 -9.93 11.28 -2.48
N LYS A 40 -9.62 10.88 -3.72
CA LYS A 40 -10.47 11.18 -4.88
C LYS A 40 -11.80 10.44 -4.79
N MET A 41 -11.79 9.15 -4.48
CA MET A 41 -13.00 8.32 -4.36
C MET A 41 -13.94 8.80 -3.27
N LEU A 42 -13.41 9.29 -2.14
CA LEU A 42 -14.19 9.83 -1.03
C LEU A 42 -14.64 11.28 -1.23
N SER A 43 -14.22 11.95 -2.31
CA SER A 43 -14.70 13.30 -2.62
C SER A 43 -16.19 13.31 -2.94
N VAL A 44 -16.90 14.37 -2.53
CA VAL A 44 -18.34 14.55 -2.77
C VAL A 44 -18.71 14.35 -4.24
N GLN A 45 -17.91 14.87 -5.17
CA GLN A 45 -18.18 14.74 -6.60
C GLN A 45 -18.09 13.30 -7.10
N THR A 46 -17.23 12.48 -6.48
CA THR A 46 -17.02 11.08 -6.88
C THR A 46 -18.04 10.17 -6.19
N ALA A 47 -18.40 10.46 -4.94
CA ALA A 47 -19.46 9.76 -4.22
C ALA A 47 -20.80 9.79 -4.96
N LEU A 48 -21.15 10.92 -5.61
CA LEU A 48 -22.35 11.03 -6.44
C LEU A 48 -22.32 10.15 -7.69
N LYS A 49 -21.12 9.82 -8.20
CA LYS A 49 -20.91 9.00 -9.40
C LYS A 49 -20.64 7.53 -9.07
N LEU A 50 -20.66 7.16 -7.79
CA LEU A 50 -20.23 5.85 -7.31
C LEU A 50 -20.97 4.67 -7.96
N PRO A 51 -22.30 4.71 -8.22
CA PRO A 51 -22.97 3.60 -8.89
C PRO A 51 -22.45 3.35 -10.31
N GLN A 52 -22.24 4.43 -11.09
CA GLN A 52 -21.72 4.34 -12.46
C GLN A 52 -20.27 3.85 -12.46
N LEU A 53 -19.44 4.38 -11.56
CA LEU A 53 -18.04 3.96 -11.40
C LEU A 53 -17.93 2.50 -10.98
N LEU A 54 -18.79 2.04 -10.08
CA LEU A 54 -18.80 0.64 -9.65
C LEU A 54 -19.17 -0.29 -10.80
N GLN A 55 -20.21 0.04 -11.57
CA GLN A 55 -20.60 -0.76 -12.74
C GLN A 55 -19.48 -0.84 -13.78
N GLU A 56 -18.76 0.26 -14.02
CA GLU A 56 -17.65 0.26 -14.97
C GLU A 56 -16.44 -0.52 -14.42
N ALA A 57 -16.07 -0.30 -13.16
CA ALA A 57 -14.95 -1.00 -12.53
C ALA A 57 -15.19 -2.52 -12.46
N TYR A 58 -16.42 -2.96 -12.19
CA TYR A 58 -16.77 -4.38 -12.08
C TYR A 58 -16.56 -5.15 -13.40
N LYS A 59 -16.63 -4.48 -14.56
CA LYS A 59 -16.34 -5.10 -15.86
C LYS A 59 -14.87 -5.48 -16.05
N TYR A 60 -13.97 -4.78 -15.37
CA TYR A 60 -12.52 -4.95 -15.48
C TYR A 60 -11.88 -5.50 -14.20
N MET A 61 -12.69 -5.92 -13.23
CA MET A 61 -12.24 -6.46 -11.95
C MET A 61 -12.66 -7.92 -11.84
N THR A 62 -11.70 -8.78 -11.56
CA THR A 62 -11.96 -10.16 -11.12
C THR A 62 -12.03 -10.16 -9.60
N THR A 63 -13.16 -10.55 -9.03
CA THR A 63 -13.39 -10.56 -7.57
C THR A 63 -14.40 -11.64 -7.21
N ASP A 64 -14.30 -12.19 -6.00
CA ASP A 64 -15.28 -13.11 -5.43
C ASP A 64 -16.52 -12.40 -4.86
N LEU A 65 -16.45 -11.07 -4.74
CA LEU A 65 -17.57 -10.24 -4.31
C LEU A 65 -18.58 -10.08 -5.45
N ASN A 66 -19.85 -10.33 -5.18
CA ASN A 66 -20.89 -9.97 -6.13
C ASN A 66 -21.10 -8.44 -6.15
N LEU A 67 -21.84 -7.95 -7.16
CA LEU A 67 -22.08 -6.52 -7.32
C LEU A 67 -22.78 -5.88 -6.11
N SER A 68 -23.68 -6.60 -5.43
CA SER A 68 -24.36 -6.11 -4.22
C SER A 68 -23.40 -5.95 -3.04
N ASP A 69 -22.45 -6.87 -2.86
CA ASP A 69 -21.41 -6.77 -1.82
C ASP A 69 -20.51 -5.56 -2.10
N CYS A 70 -20.08 -5.38 -3.35
CA CYS A 70 -19.30 -4.21 -3.73
C CYS A 70 -20.07 -2.91 -3.48
N ALA A 71 -21.36 -2.85 -3.81
CA ALA A 71 -22.19 -1.68 -3.55
C ALA A 71 -22.36 -1.41 -2.05
N TYR A 72 -22.51 -2.45 -1.23
CA TYR A 72 -22.54 -2.35 0.21
C TYR A 72 -21.24 -1.75 0.77
N PHE A 73 -20.08 -2.28 0.36
CA PHE A 73 -18.79 -1.74 0.80
C PHE A 73 -18.56 -0.31 0.31
N ALA A 74 -18.89 -0.02 -0.94
CA ALA A 74 -18.73 1.31 -1.51
C ALA A 74 -19.55 2.38 -0.74
N LYS A 75 -20.80 2.06 -0.38
CA LYS A 75 -21.67 2.93 0.43
C LYS A 75 -21.12 3.18 1.84
N ASN A 76 -20.43 2.22 2.43
CA ASN A 76 -19.79 2.39 3.73
C ASN A 76 -18.45 3.13 3.61
N ALA A 77 -17.69 2.86 2.53
CA ALA A 77 -16.40 3.49 2.27
C ALA A 77 -16.51 5.01 2.14
N VAL A 78 -17.55 5.54 1.47
CA VAL A 78 -17.75 7.01 1.34
C VAL A 78 -17.92 7.76 2.65
N LYS A 79 -18.16 7.06 3.77
CA LYS A 79 -18.27 7.64 5.11
C LYS A 79 -16.97 7.60 5.91
N LEU A 80 -15.92 7.00 5.35
CA LEU A 80 -14.63 6.87 6.02
C LEU A 80 -13.94 8.22 6.11
N ASP A 81 -13.27 8.42 7.23
CA ASP A 81 -12.43 9.58 7.49
C ASP A 81 -10.99 9.26 7.06
N LEU A 82 -10.38 10.14 6.26
CA LEU A 82 -9.02 9.94 5.74
C LEU A 82 -7.98 9.84 6.85
N ASP A 83 -8.23 10.43 8.03
CA ASP A 83 -7.34 10.30 9.17
C ASP A 83 -7.44 8.92 9.86
N LYS A 84 -8.57 8.22 9.67
CA LYS A 84 -8.81 6.89 10.23
C LYS A 84 -8.37 5.75 9.32
N ILE A 85 -8.08 6.04 8.05
CA ILE A 85 -7.54 5.05 7.11
C ILE A 85 -6.02 5.06 7.23
N ARG A 86 -5.44 3.92 7.63
CA ARG A 86 -4.00 3.73 7.76
C ARG A 86 -3.45 2.82 6.69
N LEU A 87 -2.29 3.20 6.14
CA LEU A 87 -1.50 2.37 5.25
C LEU A 87 -0.29 1.82 6.00
N TYR A 88 -0.07 0.52 5.86
CA TYR A 88 1.06 -0.21 6.45
C TYR A 88 1.92 -0.81 5.36
N ILE A 89 3.23 -0.83 5.58
CA ILE A 89 4.20 -1.63 4.84
C ILE A 89 4.66 -2.77 5.73
N ALA A 90 4.77 -3.97 5.17
CA ALA A 90 5.31 -5.11 5.90
C ALA A 90 6.74 -4.81 6.40
N CYS A 91 6.97 -4.94 7.70
CA CYS A 91 8.27 -4.69 8.31
C CYS A 91 9.26 -5.77 7.87
N GLY A 92 10.50 -5.39 7.57
CA GLY A 92 11.49 -6.33 7.08
C GLY A 92 12.72 -5.69 6.49
N THR A 93 13.62 -6.51 5.97
CA THR A 93 14.85 -6.07 5.32
C THR A 93 15.18 -6.90 4.08
N ALA A 94 16.00 -6.33 3.21
CA ALA A 94 16.55 -7.03 2.06
C ALA A 94 17.57 -8.08 2.52
N TYR A 95 17.44 -9.29 2.03
CA TYR A 95 18.32 -10.41 2.34
C TYR A 95 18.75 -11.10 1.06
N LYS A 96 20.06 -11.28 0.86
CA LYS A 96 20.58 -12.08 -0.25
C LYS A 96 20.81 -13.51 0.24
N ALA A 97 20.01 -14.44 -0.27
CA ALA A 97 20.16 -15.85 0.04
C ALA A 97 21.48 -16.41 -0.50
N GLN A 98 21.91 -17.56 0.04
CA GLN A 98 23.13 -18.25 -0.42
C GLN A 98 23.07 -18.64 -1.91
N SER A 99 21.86 -18.83 -2.46
CA SER A 99 21.63 -19.05 -3.90
C SER A 99 21.95 -17.83 -4.77
N GLY A 100 22.22 -16.67 -4.17
CA GLY A 100 22.45 -15.40 -4.85
C GLY A 100 21.17 -14.58 -5.10
N ALA A 101 19.99 -15.14 -4.82
CA ALA A 101 18.71 -14.48 -4.99
C ALA A 101 18.42 -13.48 -3.86
N TRP A 102 17.90 -12.30 -4.22
CA TRP A 102 17.43 -11.30 -3.27
C TRP A 102 16.00 -11.61 -2.81
N HIS A 103 15.80 -11.59 -1.51
CA HIS A 103 14.54 -11.78 -0.81
C HIS A 103 14.27 -10.57 0.09
N TYR A 104 13.04 -10.44 0.55
CA TYR A 104 12.67 -9.52 1.61
C TYR A 104 12.26 -10.33 2.84
N SER A 105 13.13 -10.35 3.85
CA SER A 105 12.89 -11.08 5.10
C SER A 105 11.97 -10.26 6.00
N LEU A 106 10.82 -10.84 6.36
CA LEU A 106 9.81 -10.15 7.17
C LEU A 106 10.08 -10.31 8.66
N TYR A 107 9.94 -9.20 9.39
CA TYR A 107 10.09 -9.17 10.83
C TYR A 107 8.83 -9.73 11.51
N SER A 108 8.94 -10.94 12.03
CA SER A 108 7.80 -11.74 12.49
C SER A 108 7.03 -11.07 13.61
N LYS A 109 7.73 -10.61 14.64
CA LYS A 109 7.14 -9.93 15.80
C LYS A 109 6.40 -8.66 15.42
N GLU A 110 7.01 -7.83 14.58
CA GLU A 110 6.49 -6.53 14.16
C GLU A 110 5.26 -6.69 13.26
N ASN A 111 5.32 -7.61 12.28
CA ASN A 111 4.16 -7.89 11.42
C ASN A 111 3.02 -8.55 12.20
N LEU A 112 3.30 -9.43 13.18
CA LEU A 112 2.26 -9.96 14.07
C LEU A 112 1.59 -8.85 14.89
N ALA A 113 2.37 -7.89 15.37
CA ALA A 113 1.83 -6.73 16.09
C ALA A 113 0.92 -5.88 15.19
N ILE A 114 1.31 -5.65 13.92
CA ILE A 114 0.47 -4.97 12.94
C ILE A 114 -0.84 -5.74 12.72
N VAL A 115 -0.77 -7.05 12.48
CA VAL A 115 -1.96 -7.89 12.28
C VAL A 115 -2.90 -7.82 13.48
N ASN A 116 -2.39 -8.03 14.69
CA ASN A 116 -3.19 -7.99 15.92
C ASN A 116 -3.79 -6.61 16.20
N LYS A 117 -3.08 -5.54 15.85
CA LYS A 117 -3.53 -4.15 16.09
C LYS A 117 -4.53 -3.66 15.06
N ALA A 118 -4.27 -3.91 13.78
CA ALA A 118 -4.96 -3.23 12.67
C ALA A 118 -5.91 -4.13 11.87
N PHE A 119 -5.67 -5.45 11.83
CA PHE A 119 -6.41 -6.36 10.94
C PHE A 119 -7.20 -7.44 11.70
N ASN A 120 -6.86 -7.72 12.95
CA ASN A 120 -7.56 -8.70 13.76
C ASN A 120 -8.93 -8.16 14.21
N CYS A 121 -9.99 -8.72 13.65
CA CYS A 121 -11.37 -8.38 14.02
C CYS A 121 -11.88 -9.12 15.27
N THR A 122 -11.04 -9.98 15.87
CA THR A 122 -11.40 -10.75 17.06
C THR A 122 -10.87 -10.08 18.33
N THR A 123 -11.45 -10.44 19.48
CA THR A 123 -11.03 -9.91 20.79
C THR A 123 -9.73 -10.51 21.32
N ARG A 124 -9.24 -11.61 20.73
CA ARG A 124 -8.04 -12.31 21.19
C ARG A 124 -6.91 -12.13 20.19
N ASN A 125 -5.75 -11.76 20.69
CA ASN A 125 -4.55 -11.68 19.86
C ASN A 125 -4.15 -13.07 19.35
N ILE A 126 -3.73 -13.09 18.09
CA ILE A 126 -3.06 -14.22 17.46
C ILE A 126 -1.71 -14.40 18.15
N ALA A 127 -1.46 -15.60 18.66
CA ALA A 127 -0.19 -15.96 19.27
C ALA A 127 0.87 -16.21 18.18
N ALA A 128 2.15 -15.92 18.48
CA ALA A 128 3.25 -16.09 17.53
C ALA A 128 3.34 -17.50 16.94
N LYS A 129 3.06 -18.54 17.74
CA LYS A 129 3.04 -19.93 17.27
C LYS A 129 1.99 -20.23 16.20
N ASN A 130 0.96 -19.38 16.06
CA ASN A 130 -0.10 -19.52 15.06
C ASN A 130 0.20 -18.69 13.80
N MET A 131 1.34 -17.98 13.77
CA MET A 131 1.78 -17.24 12.60
C MET A 131 2.72 -18.12 11.78
N SER A 132 2.29 -18.50 10.58
CA SER A 132 3.14 -19.21 9.62
C SER A 132 4.04 -18.22 8.88
N LEU A 133 5.00 -17.63 9.59
CA LEU A 133 6.00 -16.74 9.02
C LEU A 133 7.38 -17.05 9.60
N ASP A 134 8.25 -17.55 8.74
CA ASP A 134 9.64 -17.81 9.08
C ASP A 134 10.49 -16.57 8.79
N GLU A 135 11.01 -15.95 9.84
CA GLU A 135 11.96 -14.85 9.73
C GLU A 135 13.35 -15.40 9.42
N VAL A 136 13.80 -15.18 8.18
CA VAL A 136 15.03 -15.78 7.65
C VAL A 136 16.28 -14.97 8.01
N TYR A 137 16.13 -13.66 8.13
CA TYR A 137 17.20 -12.71 8.41
C TYR A 137 16.65 -11.43 9.07
N ARG A 138 17.44 -10.85 9.96
CA ARG A 138 17.16 -9.57 10.61
C ARG A 138 18.41 -8.70 10.65
N ASP A 139 18.22 -7.41 10.45
CA ASP A 139 19.18 -6.37 10.76
C ASP A 139 18.47 -5.20 11.48
N ASP A 140 19.26 -4.23 11.91
CA ASP A 140 18.75 -3.05 12.63
C ASP A 140 18.33 -1.90 11.68
N TYR A 141 18.51 -2.06 10.38
CA TYR A 141 18.30 -1.02 9.36
C TYR A 141 17.06 -1.26 8.48
N GLY A 142 16.42 -2.41 8.63
CA GLY A 142 15.22 -2.78 7.92
C GLY A 142 14.07 -1.83 8.21
N ARG A 143 13.12 -1.82 7.29
CA ARG A 143 11.94 -0.97 7.37
C ARG A 143 11.05 -1.41 8.53
N ASN A 144 10.65 -0.45 9.35
CA ASN A 144 9.71 -0.66 10.43
C ASN A 144 8.53 0.32 10.30
N ASP A 145 7.31 -0.19 10.16
CA ASP A 145 6.07 0.56 9.95
C ASP A 145 4.95 0.05 10.89
N THR A 146 5.29 -0.27 12.14
CA THR A 146 4.35 -0.87 13.12
C THR A 146 3.10 -0.03 13.42
N ASP A 147 3.15 1.29 13.16
CA ASP A 147 2.04 2.20 13.40
C ASP A 147 1.27 2.57 12.13
N GLY A 148 1.86 2.30 10.96
CA GLY A 148 1.37 2.78 9.68
C GLY A 148 1.29 4.30 9.64
N ILE A 149 0.75 4.83 8.55
CA ILE A 149 0.52 6.26 8.37
C ILE A 149 -0.93 6.51 7.95
N SER A 150 -1.60 7.51 8.53
CA SER A 150 -2.92 7.91 8.05
C SER A 150 -2.82 8.53 6.66
N ILE A 151 -3.82 8.30 5.80
CA ILE A 151 -3.85 8.90 4.45
C ILE A 151 -3.78 10.42 4.56
N GLU A 152 -4.46 11.02 5.54
CA GLU A 152 -4.39 12.45 5.76
C GLU A 152 -2.98 12.94 6.11
N SER A 153 -2.27 12.25 7.01
CA SER A 153 -0.89 12.59 7.37
C SER A 153 0.06 12.40 6.18
N PHE A 154 -0.11 11.29 5.44
CA PHE A 154 0.70 10.96 4.28
C PHE A 154 0.58 12.02 3.18
N LEU A 155 -0.62 12.54 2.95
CA LEU A 155 -0.88 13.56 1.94
C LEU A 155 -0.52 14.99 2.38
N LYS A 156 -0.36 15.25 3.69
CA LYS A 156 0.10 16.54 4.23
C LYS A 156 1.61 16.67 4.20
N ALA A 157 2.35 15.56 4.30
CA ALA A 157 3.79 15.55 4.09
C ALA A 157 4.11 15.99 2.65
N PRO A 158 5.28 16.63 2.40
CA PRO A 158 5.76 16.80 1.05
C PRO A 158 5.76 15.44 0.36
N ILE A 159 4.94 15.29 -0.69
CA ILE A 159 4.93 14.07 -1.49
C ILE A 159 6.24 14.06 -2.27
N ILE A 160 7.26 13.42 -1.70
CA ILE A 160 8.55 13.22 -2.35
C ILE A 160 8.40 11.94 -3.17
N PRO A 161 8.39 12.01 -4.52
CA PRO A 161 8.45 10.80 -5.32
C PRO A 161 9.72 10.02 -4.95
N PRO A 162 9.71 8.67 -5.06
CA PRO A 162 10.83 7.87 -4.60
C PRO A 162 12.12 8.32 -5.29
N MET A 163 13.22 8.38 -4.56
CA MET A 163 14.48 8.90 -5.08
C MET A 163 14.89 8.11 -6.31
N VAL A 164 15.07 8.84 -7.41
CA VAL A 164 15.52 8.32 -8.70
C VAL A 164 17.05 8.43 -8.71
N LYS A 165 17.76 7.37 -9.09
CA LYS A 165 19.19 7.38 -9.35
C LYS A 165 19.45 8.53 -10.31
N LYS A 166 20.43 9.39 -10.01
CA LYS A 166 20.91 10.34 -11.01
C LYS A 166 21.40 9.50 -12.18
N THR A 167 20.73 9.58 -13.32
CA THR A 167 21.29 9.11 -14.59
C THR A 167 22.60 9.86 -14.75
N GLY A 168 23.72 9.14 -14.78
CA GLY A 168 24.93 9.71 -15.31
C GLY A 168 24.66 9.96 -16.79
N ASP A 169 24.78 11.20 -17.24
CA ASP A 169 25.01 11.49 -18.64
C ASP A 169 26.21 10.62 -19.06
N SER A 170 25.91 9.61 -19.87
CA SER A 170 26.91 8.89 -20.64
C SER A 170 26.74 9.42 -22.06
N ASP A 171 27.50 10.48 -22.34
CA ASP A 171 27.89 10.86 -23.69
C ASP A 171 28.65 9.70 -24.37
#